data_AF-A0A1V5M1R2-F1
#
_entry.id   AF-A0A1V5M1R2-F1
#
_cell.length_a   1.000
_cell.length_b   1.000
_cell.length_c   1.000
_cell.angle_alpha   90.00
_cell.angle_beta   90.00
_cell.angle_gamma   90.00
#
_symmetry.space_group_name_H-M   'P 1'
#
loop_
_entity.id
_entity.type
_entity.pdbx_description
1 polymer ?
#
loop_
_entity_poly.entity_id
_entity_poly.type
_entity_poly.pdbx_seq_one_letter_code
_entity_poly.pdbx_strand_id
1 'polypeptide(L)' 'MPCPVSVTVVVRGRYRGIYRKNGKKLDAQFVQVFKLRNGIIISYQEYTDSYQYAEVMGEISGRKAA' A
#
# COMPACT_ATOMS: atom_id res chain seq x y z
N MET A 1 -14.70 -1.69 -34.50
CA MET A 1 -14.69 -2.23 -33.11
C MET A 1 -14.61 -1.04 -32.17
N PRO A 2 -15.48 -0.90 -31.15
CA PRO A 2 -15.33 0.18 -30.19
C PRO A 2 -13.99 0.02 -29.45
N CYS A 3 -13.28 1.13 -29.25
CA CYS A 3 -12.00 1.16 -28.53
C CYS A 3 -12.19 0.55 -27.14
N PRO A 4 -11.30 -0.35 -26.64
CA PRO A 4 -11.45 -0.91 -25.31
C PRO A 4 -11.31 0.23 -24.29
N VAL A 5 -12.37 0.43 -23.50
CA VAL A 5 -12.42 1.50 -22.50
C VAL A 5 -11.41 1.16 -21.41
N SER A 6 -10.29 1.88 -21.39
CA SER A 6 -9.30 1.76 -20.33
C SER A 6 -9.59 2.78 -19.24
N VAL A 7 -9.66 2.33 -17.99
CA VAL A 7 -9.89 3.20 -16.83
C VAL A 7 -8.77 3.05 -15.82
N THR A 8 -8.49 4.14 -15.10
CA THR A 8 -7.57 4.12 -13.96
C THR A 8 -8.38 4.27 -12.68
N VAL A 9 -8.17 3.35 -11.75
CA VAL A 9 -8.81 3.35 -10.43
C VAL A 9 -7.74 3.61 -9.38
N VAL A 10 -7.99 4.60 -8.53
CA VAL A 10 -7.10 4.94 -7.41
C VAL A 10 -7.81 4.61 -6.11
N VAL A 11 -7.25 3.68 -5.35
CA VAL A 11 -7.72 3.29 -4.03
C VAL A 11 -6.79 3.88 -2.98
N ARG A 12 -7.35 4.49 -1.95
CA ARG A 12 -6.61 5.00 -0.79
C ARG A 12 -7.06 4.25 0.44
N GLY A 13 -6.13 3.92 1.32
CA GLY A 13 -6.47 3.20 2.54
C GLY A 13 -5.35 3.21 3.57
N ARG A 14 -5.53 2.39 4.61
CA ARG A 14 -4.53 2.15 5.63
C ARG A 14 -4.40 0.66 5.90
N TYR A 15 -3.18 0.15 5.89
CA TYR A 15 -2.87 -1.18 6.41
C TYR A 15 -2.77 -1.11 7.92
N ARG A 16 -3.68 -1.81 8.59
CA ARG A 16 -3.68 -1.96 10.05
C ARG A 16 -3.41 -3.40 10.42
N GLY A 17 -2.47 -3.61 11.33
CA GLY A 17 -2.10 -4.96 11.74
C GLY A 17 -1.13 -5.00 12.90
N ILE A 18 -0.80 -6.22 13.31
CA ILE A 18 0.21 -6.49 14.32
C ILE A 18 1.27 -7.38 13.67
N TYR A 19 2.52 -6.95 13.71
CA TYR A 19 3.63 -7.76 13.22
C TYR A 19 3.92 -8.89 14.21
N ARG A 20 3.52 -10.11 13.84
CA ARG A 20 3.52 -11.29 14.73
C ARG A 20 4.86 -11.56 15.42
N LYS A 21 5.97 -11.24 14.76
CA LYS A 21 7.32 -11.51 15.28
C LYS A 21 7.66 -10.72 16.55
N ASN A 22 7.21 -9.47 16.64
CA ASN A 22 7.59 -8.57 17.75
C ASN A 22 6.40 -7.83 18.39
N GLY A 23 5.17 -8.09 17.95
CA GLY A 23 3.96 -7.48 18.48
C GLY A 23 3.77 -6.01 18.12
N LYS A 24 4.64 -5.40 17.31
CA LYS A 24 4.52 -3.98 16.93
C LYS A 24 3.28 -3.77 16.05
N LYS A 25 2.59 -2.65 16.28
CA LYS A 25 1.42 -2.25 15.49
C LYS A 25 1.85 -1.52 14.23
N LEU A 26 1.22 -1.88 13.12
CA LEU A 26 1.29 -1.16 11.84
C LEU A 26 0.00 -0.38 11.65
N ASP A 27 0.11 0.86 11.18
CA ASP A 27 -0.98 1.69 10.70
C ASP A 27 -0.45 2.59 9.56
N ALA A 28 -0.20 1.98 8.40
CA ALA A 28 0.52 2.58 7.28
C ALA A 28 -0.48 3.06 6.21
N GLN A 29 -0.34 4.31 5.74
CA GLN A 29 -1.13 4.77 4.59
C GLN A 29 -0.67 4.09 3.31
N PHE A 30 -1.63 3.80 2.42
CA PHE A 30 -1.32 3.34 1.08
C PHE A 30 -2.18 4.01 0.00
N VAL A 31 -1.64 4.01 -1.22
CA VAL A 31 -2.34 4.30 -2.46
C VAL A 31 -2.09 3.15 -3.43
N GLN A 32 -3.15 2.53 -3.94
CA GLN A 32 -3.10 1.54 -5.02
C GLN A 32 -3.65 2.15 -6.29
N VAL A 33 -2.93 1.97 -7.39
CA VAL A 33 -3.31 2.45 -8.73
C VAL A 33 -3.48 1.23 -9.62
N PHE A 34 -4.71 1.02 -10.08
CA PHE A 34 -5.06 -0.03 -11.02
C PHE A 34 -5.34 0.58 -12.40
N LYS A 35 -4.83 -0.04 -13.45
CA LYS A 35 -5.37 0.17 -14.81
C LYS A 35 -6.22 -1.03 -15.17
N LEU A 36 -7.46 -0.77 -15.57
CA LEU A 36 -8.38 -1.81 -16.03
C LEU A 36 -8.64 -1.64 -17.52
N ARG A 37 -8.79 -2.75 -18.22
CA ARG A 37 -9.29 -2.82 -19.60
C ARG A 37 -10.37 -3.87 -19.64
N ASN A 38 -11.58 -3.48 -20.05
CA ASN A 38 -12.75 -4.36 -20.11
C ASN A 38 -13.01 -5.08 -18.76
N GLY A 39 -12.87 -4.35 -17.64
CA GLY A 39 -13.06 -4.88 -16.28
C GLY A 39 -11.90 -5.72 -15.74
N ILE A 40 -10.86 -5.99 -16.52
CA ILE A 40 -9.70 -6.79 -16.11
C ILE A 40 -8.56 -5.85 -15.72
N ILE A 41 -7.92 -6.09 -14.57
CA ILE A 41 -6.71 -5.37 -14.16
C ILE A 41 -5.54 -5.77 -15.06
N ILE A 42 -4.96 -4.81 -15.74
CA ILE A 42 -3.80 -4.99 -16.63
C ILE A 42 -2.51 -4.37 -16.09
N SER A 43 -2.61 -3.56 -15.04
CA SER A 43 -1.46 -2.94 -14.37
C SER A 43 -1.82 -2.64 -12.92
N TYR A 44 -0.84 -2.80 -12.04
CA TYR A 44 -0.95 -2.52 -10.61
C TYR A 44 0.32 -1.80 -10.12
N GLN A 45 0.12 -0.75 -9.34
CA GLN A 45 1.19 -0.07 -8.60
C GLN A 45 0.68 0.27 -7.20
N GLU A 46 1.49 0.00 -6.19
CA GLU A 46 1.22 0.42 -4.81
C GLU A 46 2.29 1.39 -4.33
N TYR A 47 1.85 2.36 -3.54
CA TYR A 47 2.68 3.21 -2.70
C TYR A 47 2.22 3.02 -1.27
N THR A 48 3.15 2.81 -0.35
CA THR A 48 2.86 2.62 1.07
C THR A 48 3.93 3.30 1.91
N ASP A 49 3.63 3.55 3.19
CA ASP A 49 4.57 4.11 4.16
C ASP A 49 5.68 3.10 4.50
N SER A 50 6.66 2.99 3.60
CA SER A 50 7.80 2.08 3.72
C SER A 50 8.66 2.36 4.96
N TYR A 51 8.69 3.59 5.46
CA TYR A 51 9.39 3.94 6.70
C TYR A 51 8.75 3.23 7.89
N GLN A 52 7.42 3.31 8.02
CA GLN A 52 6.72 2.63 9.12
C GLN A 52 6.86 1.11 9.03
N TYR A 53 6.85 0.55 7.81
CA TYR A 53 7.14 -0.88 7.61
C TYR A 53 8.54 -1.25 8.11
N ALA A 54 9.58 -0.51 7.72
CA ALA A 54 10.94 -0.75 8.17
C ALA A 54 11.08 -0.63 9.70
N GLU A 55 10.40 0.34 10.32
CA GLU A 55 10.40 0.54 11.78
C GLU A 55 9.70 -0.62 12.52
N VAL A 56 8.53 -1.05 12.02
CA VAL A 56 7.77 -2.18 12.57
C VAL A 56 8.54 -3.49 12.41
N MET A 57 9.21 -3.70 11.28
CA MET A 57 10.04 -4.89 11.05
C MET A 57 11.37 -4.84 11.82
N GLY A 58 11.76 -3.66 12.33
CA GLY A 58 12.97 -3.46 13.11
C GLY A 58 14.24 -3.30 12.27
N GLU A 59 14.08 -2.98 10.98
CA GLU A 59 15.18 -2.69 10.05
C GLU A 59 15.80 -1.32 10.32
N ILE A 60 14.99 -0.40 10.86
CA ILE A 60 15.43 0.91 11.32
C ILE A 60 14.94 1.13 12.75
N SER A 61 15.76 1.83 13.54
CA SER A 61 15.33 2.36 14.82
C SER A 61 14.56 3.64 14.56
N GLY A 62 13.24 3.61 14.78
CA GLY A 62 12.39 4.80 14.68
C GLY A 62 12.88 5.91 15.61
N ARG A 63 12.71 7.17 15.20
CA ARG A 63 12.94 8.31 16.11
C ARG A 63 11.98 8.15 17.29
N LYS A 64 12.50 8.13 18.53
CA LYS A 64 11.63 8.32 19.71
C LYS A 64 10.90 9.64 19.50
N ALA A 65 9.57 9.60 19.42
CA ALA A 65 8.77 10.81 19.57
C ALA A 65 9.12 11.40 20.95
N ALA A 66 9.61 12.64 20.92
CA ALA A 66 9.93 13.42 22.11
C ALA A 66 8.64 13.80 22.86
#